data_AF-A0A227J5K5-F1
#
_entry.id   AF-A0A227J5K5-F1
#
_cell.length_a   1.000
_cell.length_b   1.000
_cell.length_c   1.000
_cell.angle_alpha   90.00
_cell.angle_beta   90.00
_cell.angle_gamma   90.00
#
_symmetry.space_group_name_H-M   'P 1'
#
loop_
_entity.id
_entity.type
_entity.pdbx_description
1 polymer ?
#
loop_
_entity_poly.entity_id
_entity_poly.type
_entity_poly.pdbx_seq_one_letter_code
_entity_poly.pdbx_strand_id
1 'polypeptide(L)'
;AITATASRVATRKSERKWTTDTQGRSCLLEVNLSSLVSPSGELLGTLSISHDVTEWHKIQQNLRDEMERRKDTEVALAQRDTILQTILDASPDSIGIFNENMVYQACNKP
;
A
#
# COMPACT_ATOMS: atom_id res chain seq x y z
N ALA A 1 -15.90 34.01 -22.23
CA ALA A 1 -16.07 34.89 -21.07
C ALA A 1 -16.82 34.13 -19.99
N ILE A 2 -16.21 33.90 -18.83
CA ILE A 2 -16.91 33.48 -17.62
C ILE A 2 -16.34 34.33 -16.50
N THR A 3 -17.12 35.35 -16.15
CA THR A 3 -16.86 36.27 -15.05
C THR A 3 -17.29 35.59 -13.77
N ALA A 4 -16.34 35.24 -12.90
CA ALA A 4 -16.62 34.77 -11.55
C ALA A 4 -15.87 35.67 -10.57
N THR A 5 -16.57 36.70 -10.10
CA THR A 5 -16.18 37.55 -8.98
C THR A 5 -16.31 36.72 -7.71
N ALA A 6 -15.21 36.10 -7.29
CA ALA A 6 -15.11 35.45 -6.00
C ALA A 6 -13.91 36.05 -5.27
N SER A 7 -14.15 36.67 -4.10
CA SER A 7 -13.06 37.00 -3.17
C SER A 7 -12.41 35.68 -2.75
N ARG A 8 -11.32 35.31 -3.42
CA ARG A 8 -10.70 34.00 -3.28
C ARG A 8 -9.68 34.06 -2.16
N VAL A 9 -10.10 33.53 -1.02
CA VAL A 9 -9.24 33.06 0.06
C VAL A 9 -8.07 32.27 -0.54
N ALA A 10 -6.86 32.50 -0.01
CA ALA A 10 -5.63 31.83 -0.42
C ALA A 10 -5.87 30.33 -0.63
N THR A 11 -5.89 29.90 -1.89
CA THR A 11 -6.20 28.51 -2.23
C THR A 11 -4.90 27.73 -2.22
N ARG A 12 -4.77 26.76 -1.32
CA ARG A 12 -3.73 25.74 -1.37
C ARG A 12 -4.33 24.47 -2.00
N LYS A 13 -3.72 24.01 -3.08
CA LYS A 13 -4.09 22.73 -3.72
C LYS A 13 -2.86 21.84 -3.75
N SER A 14 -3.05 20.56 -3.40
CA SER A 14 -2.04 19.53 -3.59
C SER A 14 -2.64 18.46 -4.50
N GLU A 15 -1.90 18.06 -5.53
CA GLU A 15 -2.31 16.99 -6.44
C GLU A 15 -1.12 16.11 -6.82
N ARG A 16 -1.39 14.83 -7.04
CA ARG A 16 -0.41 13.88 -7.57
C ARG A 16 -0.86 13.43 -8.94
N LYS A 17 0.04 13.47 -9.92
CA LYS A 17 -0.26 13.05 -11.29
C LYS A 17 0.94 12.36 -11.92
N TRP A 18 0.69 11.23 -12.57
CA TRP A 18 1.68 10.59 -13.43
C TRP A 18 1.95 11.46 -14.65
N THR A 19 3.22 11.68 -14.94
CA THR A 19 3.70 12.45 -16.08
C THR A 19 4.96 11.80 -16.63
N THR A 20 5.45 12.36 -17.73
CA THR A 20 6.72 11.99 -18.33
C THR A 20 7.74 13.10 -18.09
N ASP A 21 8.94 12.73 -17.65
CA ASP A 21 10.06 13.67 -17.49
C ASP A 21 10.67 14.08 -18.85
N THR A 22 11.66 14.99 -18.81
CA THR A 22 12.34 15.48 -20.02
C THR A 22 13.15 14.42 -20.77
N GLN A 23 13.39 13.25 -20.16
CA GLN A 23 14.07 12.11 -20.76
C GLN A 23 13.10 11.00 -21.20
N GLY A 24 11.79 11.21 -21.10
CA GLY A 24 10.79 10.21 -21.50
C GLY A 24 10.43 9.20 -20.42
N ARG A 25 10.93 9.35 -19.18
CA ARG A 25 10.66 8.39 -18.09
C ARG A 25 9.38 8.76 -17.36
N SER A 26 8.60 7.75 -16.96
CA SER A 26 7.41 7.95 -16.14
C SER A 26 7.81 8.37 -14.73
N CYS A 27 7.25 9.48 -14.25
CA CYS A 27 7.40 9.93 -12.88
C CYS A 27 6.05 10.39 -12.29
N LEU A 28 5.88 10.17 -10.99
CA LEU A 28 4.74 10.65 -10.22
C LEU A 28 5.14 11.97 -9.58
N LEU A 29 4.60 13.08 -10.09
CA LEU A 29 4.83 14.40 -9.51
C LEU A 29 3.72 14.74 -8.51
N GLU A 30 4.12 15.11 -7.30
CA GLU A 30 3.28 15.81 -6.34
C GLU A 30 3.48 17.32 -6.49
N VAL A 31 2.42 18.04 -6.83
CA VAL A 31 2.46 19.48 -7.06
C VAL A 31 1.66 20.19 -5.97
N ASN A 32 2.34 21.06 -5.23
CA ASN A 32 1.74 21.96 -4.25
C ASN A 32 1.63 23.37 -4.84
N LEU A 33 0.39 23.81 -5.05
CA LEU A 33 0.04 25.09 -5.62
C LEU A 33 -0.50 26.03 -4.55
N SER A 34 0.06 27.23 -4.44
CA SER A 34 -0.38 28.28 -3.53
C SER A 34 -0.59 29.60 -4.27
N SER A 35 -1.78 30.20 -4.14
CA SER A 35 -2.02 31.55 -4.65
C SER A 35 -1.34 32.61 -3.78
N LEU A 36 -0.63 33.53 -4.40
CA LEU A 36 -0.04 34.70 -3.76
C LEU A 36 -1.05 35.85 -3.87
N VAL A 37 -1.49 36.38 -2.73
CA VAL A 37 -2.47 37.47 -2.66
C VAL A 37 -1.87 38.67 -1.94
N SER A 38 -2.18 39.87 -2.42
CA SER A 38 -1.79 41.12 -1.76
C SER A 38 -2.57 41.30 -0.44
N PRO A 39 -2.15 42.23 0.43
CA PRO A 39 -2.94 42.61 1.61
C PRO A 39 -4.33 43.16 1.26
N SER A 40 -4.51 43.72 0.05
CA SER A 40 -5.81 44.18 -0.46
C SER A 40 -6.68 43.06 -1.04
N GLY A 41 -6.19 41.81 -1.07
CA GLY A 41 -6.91 40.65 -1.61
C GLY A 41 -6.77 40.45 -3.12
N GLU A 42 -5.89 41.21 -3.79
CA GLU A 42 -5.61 41.06 -5.21
C GLU A 42 -4.70 39.84 -5.46
N LEU A 43 -4.99 39.04 -6.50
CA LEU A 43 -4.15 37.91 -6.89
C LEU A 43 -2.85 38.43 -7.53
N LEU A 44 -1.73 38.29 -6.84
CA LEU A 44 -0.40 38.65 -7.33
C LEU A 44 0.20 37.54 -8.22
N GLY A 45 -0.17 36.28 -7.98
CA GLY A 45 0.33 35.17 -8.78
C GLY A 45 0.13 33.81 -8.13
N THR A 46 0.89 32.82 -8.61
CA THR A 46 0.83 31.45 -8.10
C THR A 46 2.24 30.90 -7.89
N LEU A 47 2.48 30.33 -6.70
CA LEU A 47 3.68 29.56 -6.38
C LEU A 47 3.37 28.07 -6.55
N SER A 48 4.21 27.36 -7.29
CA SER A 48 4.12 25.91 -7.48
C SER A 48 5.42 25.26 -7.02
N ILE A 49 5.31 24.25 -6.16
CA ILE A 49 6.44 23.41 -5.73
C ILE A 49 6.12 21.96 -6.11
N SER A 50 6.98 21.35 -6.90
CA SER A 50 6.80 19.98 -7.41
C SER A 50 7.85 19.04 -6.84
N HIS A 51 7.44 17.88 -6.35
CA HIS A 51 8.31 16.80 -5.90
C HIS A 51 8.09 15.54 -6.73
N ASP A 52 9.17 14.90 -7.15
CA ASP A 52 9.10 13.54 -7.68
C ASP A 52 8.97 12.55 -6.52
N VAL A 53 7.82 11.89 -6.44
CA VAL A 53 7.48 10.92 -5.39
C VAL A 53 7.39 9.49 -5.93
N THR A 54 7.96 9.23 -7.11
CA THR A 54 7.89 7.94 -7.81
C THR A 54 8.42 6.79 -6.96
N GLU A 55 9.63 6.95 -6.40
CA GLU A 55 10.28 5.89 -5.64
C GLU A 55 9.55 5.59 -4.34
N TRP A 56 9.08 6.63 -3.63
CA TRP A 56 8.24 6.45 -2.46
C TRP A 56 6.95 5.69 -2.79
N HIS A 57 6.28 6.05 -3.89
CA HIS A 57 5.05 5.39 -4.31
C HIS A 57 5.28 3.91 -4.67
N LYS A 58 6.37 3.60 -5.40
CA LYS A 58 6.73 2.20 -5.72
C LYS A 58 7.03 1.39 -4.47
N ILE A 59 7.78 1.94 -3.51
CA ILE A 59 8.07 1.27 -2.23
C ILE A 59 6.76 0.99 -1.47
N GLN A 60 5.86 1.99 -1.39
CA GLN A 60 4.56 1.80 -0.76
C GLN A 60 3.72 0.72 -1.44
N GLN A 61 3.72 0.68 -2.77
CA GLN A 61 3.01 -0.35 -3.52
C GLN A 61 3.60 -1.74 -3.27
N ASN A 62 4.91 -1.90 -3.39
CA ASN A 62 5.59 -3.18 -3.15
C ASN A 62 5.33 -3.72 -1.74
N LEU A 63 5.33 -2.84 -0.73
CA LEU A 63 5.00 -3.22 0.65
C LEU A 63 3.57 -3.72 0.78
N ARG A 64 2.60 -3.05 0.14
CA ARG A 64 1.20 -3.49 0.14
C ARG A 64 1.04 -4.84 -0.52
N ASP A 65 1.64 -5.02 -1.68
CA ASP A 65 1.54 -6.27 -2.45
C ASP A 65 2.16 -7.44 -1.67
N GLU A 66 3.30 -7.24 -1.00
CA GLU A 66 3.93 -8.26 -0.17
C GLU A 66 3.11 -8.60 1.08
N MET A 67 2.48 -7.60 1.72
CA MET A 67 1.58 -7.87 2.86
C MET A 67 0.36 -8.68 2.44
N GLU A 68 -0.24 -8.36 1.29
CA GLU A 68 -1.39 -9.09 0.76
C GLU A 68 -1.02 -10.54 0.44
N ARG A 69 0.11 -10.75 -0.26
CA ARG A 69 0.65 -12.09 -0.55
C ARG A 69 0.92 -12.90 0.72
N ARG A 70 1.46 -12.27 1.77
CA ARG A 70 1.69 -12.92 3.06
C ARG A 70 0.39 -13.34 3.73
N LYS A 71 -0.61 -12.45 3.72
CA LYS A 71 -1.94 -12.72 4.28
C LYS A 71 -2.60 -13.90 3.59
N ASP A 72 -2.54 -13.96 2.27
CA ASP A 72 -3.10 -15.09 1.49
C ASP A 72 -2.40 -16.41 1.84
N THR A 73 -1.07 -16.37 1.98
CA THR A 73 -0.27 -17.54 2.38
C THR A 73 -0.62 -18.00 3.79
N GLU A 74 -0.78 -17.07 4.73
CA GLU A 74 -1.15 -17.35 6.12
C GLU A 74 -2.55 -17.99 6.20
N VAL A 75 -3.52 -17.46 5.46
CA VAL A 75 -4.87 -18.05 5.37
C VAL A 75 -4.82 -19.47 4.82
N ALA A 76 -4.06 -19.70 3.75
CA ALA A 76 -3.92 -21.03 3.15
C ALA A 76 -3.22 -22.03 4.09
N LEU A 77 -2.24 -21.58 4.89
CA LEU A 77 -1.60 -22.40 5.91
C LEU A 77 -2.58 -22.75 7.04
N ALA A 78 -3.30 -21.76 7.58
CA ALA A 78 -4.28 -21.99 8.64
C ALA A 78 -5.39 -22.97 8.21
N GLN A 79 -5.83 -22.90 6.95
CA GLN A 79 -6.78 -23.86 6.38
C GLN A 79 -6.21 -25.28 6.36
N ARG A 80 -4.95 -25.44 5.92
CA ARG A 80 -4.27 -26.75 5.92
C ARG A 80 -4.09 -27.30 7.34
N ASP A 81 -3.67 -26.45 8.27
CA ASP A 81 -3.48 -26.84 9.67
C ASP A 81 -4.81 -27.31 10.29
N THR A 82 -5.92 -26.60 10.02
CA THR A 82 -7.26 -26.99 10.48
C THR A 82 -7.67 -28.35 9.93
N ILE A 83 -7.46 -28.59 8.64
CA ILE A 83 -7.79 -29.87 8.00
C ILE A 83 -6.95 -31.00 8.61
N LEU A 84 -5.65 -30.79 8.78
CA LEU A 84 -4.75 -31.79 9.37
C LEU A 84 -5.13 -32.12 10.82
N GLN A 85 -5.44 -31.12 11.63
CA GLN A 85 -5.91 -31.36 13.01
C GLN A 85 -7.22 -32.15 13.04
N THR A 86 -8.18 -31.80 12.18
CA THR A 86 -9.46 -32.51 12.07
C THR A 86 -9.25 -33.99 11.72
N ILE A 87 -8.32 -34.30 10.81
CA ILE A 87 -8.00 -35.68 10.43
C ILE A 87 -7.32 -36.43 11.59
N LEU A 88 -6.35 -35.81 12.26
CA LEU A 88 -5.64 -36.41 13.39
C LEU A 88 -6.57 -36.70 14.57
N ASP A 89 -7.49 -35.79 14.87
CA ASP A 89 -8.47 -35.90 15.96
C ASP A 89 -9.57 -36.94 15.67
N ALA A 90 -9.95 -37.12 14.40
CA ALA A 90 -10.98 -38.09 14.02
C ALA A 90 -10.46 -39.52 13.89
N SER A 91 -9.14 -39.71 13.84
CA SER A 91 -8.53 -41.03 13.65
C SER A 91 -8.44 -41.81 14.98
N PRO A 92 -8.97 -43.04 15.05
CA PRO A 92 -8.79 -43.90 16.22
C PRO A 92 -7.40 -44.53 16.31
N ASP A 93 -6.60 -44.44 15.25
CA ASP A 93 -5.25 -45.00 15.20
C ASP A 93 -4.25 -44.08 15.91
N SER A 94 -3.25 -44.67 16.59
CA SER A 94 -2.13 -43.92 17.15
C SER A 94 -1.17 -43.49 16.03
N ILE A 95 -1.11 -42.18 15.76
CA ILE A 95 -0.29 -41.59 14.70
C ILE A 95 0.81 -40.74 15.34
N GLY A 96 2.08 -41.02 14.99
CA GLY A 96 3.24 -40.23 15.38
C GLY A 96 3.90 -39.55 14.17
N ILE A 97 4.30 -38.29 14.33
CA ILE A 97 4.97 -37.47 13.31
C ILE A 97 6.44 -37.30 13.70
N PHE A 98 7.33 -37.61 12.76
CA PHE A 98 8.78 -37.50 12.90
C PHE A 98 9.35 -36.74 11.69
N ASN A 99 10.43 -36.00 11.88
CA ASN A 99 11.14 -35.37 10.77
C ASN A 99 12.03 -36.37 10.02
N GLU A 100 12.68 -35.90 8.95
CA GLU A 100 13.62 -36.67 8.11
C GLU A 100 14.80 -37.29 8.88
N ASN A 101 15.12 -36.78 10.08
CA ASN A 101 16.16 -37.31 10.97
C ASN A 101 15.59 -38.21 12.08
N MET A 102 14.34 -38.68 11.96
CA MET A 102 13.64 -39.50 12.95
C MET A 102 13.43 -38.82 14.32
N VAL A 103 13.51 -37.48 14.38
CA VAL A 103 13.21 -36.72 15.60
C VAL A 103 11.70 -36.53 15.72
N TYR A 104 11.16 -36.87 16.89
CA TYR A 104 9.73 -36.72 17.20
C TYR A 104 9.30 -35.24 17.09
N GLN A 105 8.15 -35.01 16.45
CA GLN A 105 7.55 -33.69 16.31
C GLN A 105 6.18 -33.57 16.97
N ALA A 106 5.30 -34.57 16.78
CA ALA A 106 3.94 -34.54 17.31
C ALA A 106 3.29 -35.94 17.29
N CYS A 107 2.14 -36.09 17.95
CA CYS A 107 1.26 -37.24 17.80
C CYS A 107 -0.21 -36.82 17.97
N ASN A 108 -1.16 -37.62 17.49
CA ASN A 108 -2.56 -37.47 17.88
C ASN A 108 -2.79 -38.02 19.30
N LYS A 109 -3.91 -37.61 19.92
CA LYS A 109 -4.39 -38.23 21.16
C LYS A 109 -5.40 -39.30 20.77
N PRO A 110 -5.14 -40.59 21.05
CA PRO A 110 -6.09 -41.67 20.78
C PRO A 110 -7.31 -41.60 21.70
#